data_AF-A0A2E5PL31-F1
#
_entry.id   AF-A0A2E5PL31-F1
#
_cell.length_a   1.000
_cell.length_b   1.000
_cell.length_c   1.000
_cell.angle_alpha   90.00
_cell.angle_beta   90.00
_cell.angle_gamma   90.00
#
_symmetry.space_group_name_H-M   'P 1'
#
loop_
_entity.id
_entity.type
_entity.pdbx_description
1 polymer ?
#
loop_
_entity_poly.entity_id
_entity_poly.type
_entity_poly.pdbx_seq_one_letter_code
_entity_poly.pdbx_strand_id
1 'polypeptide(L)' 'YGADCPVVIAYRVSWPNEMILRGTLANIREQVKATGMTRTALIIVGRVLDNTGFANSRLYAEDHHHVLRPKR' A
#
# COMPACT_ATOMS: atom_id res chain seq x y z
N TYR A 1 -6.02 1.33 -15.82
CA TYR A 1 -6.08 0.48 -14.61
C TYR A 1 -7.14 -0.60 -14.71
N GLY A 2 -8.38 -0.30 -15.09
CA GLY A 2 -9.46 -1.30 -15.23
C GLY A 2 -10.28 -1.44 -13.95
N ALA A 3 -11.53 -1.92 -14.06
CA ALA A 3 -12.44 -2.08 -12.93
C ALA A 3 -11.92 -3.11 -11.91
N ASP A 4 -11.13 -4.07 -12.38
CA ASP A 4 -10.45 -5.11 -11.62
C ASP A 4 -9.16 -4.60 -10.94
N CYS A 5 -8.71 -3.37 -11.18
CA CYS A 5 -7.47 -2.88 -10.60
C CYS A 5 -7.54 -2.88 -9.08
N PRO A 6 -6.57 -3.48 -8.38
CA PRO A 6 -6.55 -3.52 -6.93
C PRO A 6 -6.41 -2.14 -6.31
N VAL A 7 -7.05 -1.99 -5.15
CA VAL A 7 -6.98 -0.83 -4.28
C VAL A 7 -6.87 -1.31 -2.84
N VAL A 8 -5.97 -0.67 -2.09
CA VAL A 8 -5.92 -0.75 -0.63
C VAL A 8 -6.17 0.63 -0.05
N ILE A 9 -7.07 0.71 0.93
CA ILE A 9 -7.30 1.92 1.72
C ILE A 9 -6.96 1.61 3.16
N ALA A 10 -5.93 2.25 3.67
CA ALA A 10 -5.43 2.07 5.03
C ALA A 10 -5.76 3.31 5.87
N TYR A 11 -6.73 3.18 6.75
CA TYR A 11 -7.22 4.24 7.63
C TYR A 11 -6.46 4.24 8.95
N ARG A 12 -5.98 5.42 9.36
CA ARG A 12 -5.25 5.64 10.62
C ARG A 12 -4.20 4.55 10.89
N VAL A 13 -3.36 4.30 9.88
CA VAL A 13 -2.27 3.33 10.00
C VAL A 13 -1.44 3.64 11.25
N SER A 14 -1.11 2.58 12.00
CA SER A 14 -0.43 2.56 13.31
C SER A 14 -1.22 3.03 14.54
N TRP A 15 -2.50 3.37 14.39
CA TRP A 15 -3.36 3.76 15.52
C TRP A 15 -4.14 2.56 16.07
N PRO A 16 -4.65 2.61 17.32
CA PRO A 16 -5.45 1.51 17.89
C PRO A 16 -6.71 1.15 17.09
N ASN A 17 -7.24 2.11 16.33
CA ASN A 17 -8.42 1.94 15.48
C ASN A 17 -8.07 1.95 13.98
N GLU A 18 -6.89 1.46 13.63
CA GLU A 18 -6.50 1.19 12.25
C GLU A 18 -7.54 0.31 11.54
N MET A 19 -7.77 0.57 10.26
CA MET A 19 -8.55 -0.32 9.42
C MET A 19 -7.98 -0.38 8.01
N ILE A 20 -7.90 -1.57 7.45
CA ILE A 20 -7.41 -1.79 6.08
C ILE A 20 -8.54 -2.38 5.25
N LEU A 21 -8.97 -1.64 4.23
CA LEU A 21 -9.88 -2.13 3.19
C LEU A 21 -9.08 -2.57 1.98
N ARG A 22 -9.48 -3.70 1.41
CA ARG A 22 -8.92 -4.24 0.16
C ARG A 22 -10.06 -4.49 -0.81
N GLY A 23 -9.87 -4.06 -2.05
CA GLY A 23 -10.87 -4.24 -3.10
C GLY A 23 -10.30 -3.87 -4.45
N THR A 24 -11.18 -3.51 -5.37
CA THR A 24 -10.83 -3.02 -6.69
C THR A 24 -11.48 -1.68 -6.95
N LEU A 25 -11.09 -1.01 -8.05
CA LEU A 25 -11.75 0.23 -8.48
C LEU A 25 -13.27 0.06 -8.68
N ALA A 26 -13.76 -1.15 -8.95
CA ALA A 26 -15.19 -1.43 -9.09
C ALA A 26 -15.98 -1.31 -7.77
N ASN A 27 -15.41 -1.75 -6.64
CA ASN A 27 -16.17 -1.96 -5.40
C ASN A 27 -15.70 -1.13 -4.20
N ILE A 28 -14.47 -0.59 -4.23
CA ILE A 28 -13.85 0.04 -3.06
C ILE A 28 -14.66 1.25 -2.54
N ARG A 29 -15.35 1.96 -3.44
CA ARG A 29 -16.19 3.12 -3.08
C ARG A 29 -17.32 2.73 -2.12
N GLU A 30 -18.00 1.62 -2.39
CA GLU A 30 -19.13 1.16 -1.58
C GLU A 30 -18.65 0.71 -0.21
N GLN A 31 -17.52 -0.02 -0.17
CA GLN A 31 -16.88 -0.45 1.06
C GLN A 31 -16.50 0.74 1.95
N VAL A 32 -15.88 1.78 1.40
CA VAL A 32 -15.52 3.00 2.16
C VAL A 32 -16.75 3.73 2.68
N LYS A 33 -17.83 3.80 1.91
CA LYS A 33 -19.06 4.45 2.37
C LYS A 33 -19.67 3.73 3.56
N ALA A 34 -19.64 2.40 3.56
CA ALA A 34 -20.20 1.59 4.65
C ALA A 34 -19.47 1.80 5.99
N THR A 35 -18.23 2.28 5.97
CA THR A 35 -17.43 2.47 7.19
C THR A 35 -17.57 3.86 7.82
N GLY A 36 -18.22 4.81 7.13
CA GLY A 36 -18.38 6.18 7.61
C GLY A 36 -17.08 6.99 7.70
N MET A 37 -15.99 6.49 7.13
CA MET A 37 -14.69 7.15 7.17
C MET A 37 -14.65 8.36 6.24
N THR A 38 -14.06 9.45 6.71
CA THR A 38 -14.03 10.72 5.96
C THR A 38 -12.64 11.32 5.80
N ARG A 39 -11.64 10.91 6.61
CA ARG A 39 -10.31 11.55 6.68
C ARG A 39 -9.23 10.54 7.08
N THR A 40 -7.95 10.92 6.95
CA THR A 40 -6.80 10.13 7.46
C THR A 40 -6.75 8.71 6.89
N ALA A 41 -6.73 8.62 5.58
CA ALA A 41 -6.56 7.37 4.86
C ALA A 41 -5.42 7.48 3.85
N LEU A 42 -4.59 6.44 3.78
CA LEU A 42 -3.65 6.21 2.70
C LEU A 42 -4.35 5.34 1.65
N ILE A 43 -4.38 5.82 0.40
CA ILE A 43 -5.00 5.11 -0.72
C ILE A 43 -3.90 4.65 -1.66
N ILE A 44 -3.76 3.33 -1.83
CA ILE A 44 -2.78 2.71 -2.73
C ILE A 44 -3.56 2.03 -3.86
N VAL A 45 -3.25 2.39 -5.10
CA VAL A 45 -3.90 1.85 -6.30
C VAL A 45 -2.84 1.26 -7.21
N GLY A 46 -3.03 0.01 -7.64
CA GLY A 46 -2.19 -0.56 -8.70
C GLY A 46 -1.98 -2.05 -8.59
N ARG A 47 -1.51 -2.62 -9.72
CA ARG A 47 -1.21 -4.05 -9.88
C ARG A 47 -0.10 -4.56 -8.97
N VAL A 48 0.71 -3.66 -8.38
CA VAL A 48 1.72 -4.01 -7.38
C VAL A 48 1.11 -4.72 -6.17
N LEU A 49 -0.18 -4.50 -5.88
CA LEU A 49 -0.89 -5.13 -4.78
C LEU A 49 -1.26 -6.61 -5.04
N ASP A 50 -1.27 -7.05 -6.30
CA ASP A 50 -1.52 -8.45 -6.68
C ASP A 50 -0.24 -9.28 -6.81
N ASN A 51 0.92 -8.62 -6.89
CA ASN A 51 2.17 -9.28 -7.21
C ASN A 51 2.98 -9.59 -5.95
N THR A 52 3.24 -10.88 -5.70
CA THR A 52 4.05 -11.35 -4.56
C THR A 52 5.52 -11.59 -4.90
N GLY A 53 5.92 -11.38 -6.17
CA GLY A 53 7.24 -11.77 -6.69
C GLY A 53 8.15 -10.61 -7.10
N PHE A 54 8.25 -9.54 -6.31
CA PHE A 54 9.19 -8.45 -6.59
C PHE A 54 10.46 -8.57 -5.74
N ALA A 55 11.60 -8.16 -6.30
CA ALA A 55 12.84 -8.07 -5.54
C ALA A 55 12.69 -6.99 -4.45
N ASN A 56 13.17 -7.31 -3.24
CA ASN A 56 13.20 -6.34 -2.15
C ASN A 56 14.04 -5.12 -2.53
N SER A 57 13.67 -3.95 -2.00
CA SER A 57 14.47 -2.74 -2.15
C SER A 57 15.87 -2.98 -1.60
N ARG A 58 16.89 -2.67 -2.40
CA ARG A 58 18.29 -2.74 -1.97
C ARG A 58 18.70 -1.58 -1.08
N LEU A 59 17.85 -0.57 -0.89
CA LEU A 59 18.20 0.66 -0.16
C LEU A 59 18.81 0.37 1.23
N TYR A 60 18.25 -0.61 1.94
CA TYR A 60 18.73 -1.04 3.27
C TYR A 60 19.38 -2.42 3.28
N ALA A 61 19.56 -3.06 2.12
CA ALA A 61 20.25 -4.34 2.05
C ALA A 61 21.68 -4.18 2.55
N GLU A 62 22.14 -5.07 3.43
CA GLU A 62 23.45 -4.96 4.09
C GLU A 62 24.60 -4.93 3.08
N ASP A 63 24.48 -5.73 2.02
CA ASP A 63 25.46 -5.87 0.94
C ASP A 63 25.37 -4.75 -0.12
N HIS A 64 24.41 -3.83 0.01
CA HIS A 64 24.23 -2.74 -0.94
C HIS A 64 25.08 -1.53 -0.56
N HIS A 65 26.12 -1.30 -1.35
CA HIS A 65 27.01 -0.14 -1.25
C HIS A 65 26.70 0.88 -2.35
N HIS A 66 26.75 2.16 -2.00
CA HIS A 66 26.60 3.28 -2.92
C HIS A 66 27.40 4.49 -2.42
N VAL A 67 27.37 5.62 -3.13
CA VAL A 67 28.21 6.79 -2.83
C VAL A 67 28.10 7.33 -1.39
N LEU A 68 26.92 7.19 -0.74
CA LEU A 68 26.70 7.61 0.66
C LEU A 68 26.79 6.44 1.66
N ARG A 69 27.13 5.24 1.19
CA ARG A 69 27.34 4.03 2.00
C ARG A 69 28.56 3.25 1.48
N PRO A 70 29.79 3.75 1.70
CA PRO A 70 31.01 3.09 1.25
C PRO A 70 31.16 1.71 1.92
N LYS A 71 31.83 0.79 1.23
CA LYS A 71 32.24 -0.47 1.83
C LYS A 71 33.31 -0.16 2.89
N ARG A 72 33.11 -0.65 4.12
CA ARG A 72 34.12 -0.58 5.18
C ARG A 72 35.26 -1.55 4.88
#